data_AF-A0A8T5S4H4-F1
#
_entry.id   AF-A0A8T5S4H4-F1
#
_cell.length_a   1.000
_cell.length_b   1.000
_cell.length_c   1.000
_cell.angle_alpha   90.00
_cell.angle_beta   90.00
_cell.angle_gamma   90.00
#
_symmetry.space_group_name_H-M   'P 1'
#
loop_
_entity.id
_entity.type
_entity.pdbx_description
1 polymer ?
#
loop_
_entity_poly.entity_id
_entity_poly.type
_entity_poly.pdbx_seq_one_letter_code
_entity_poly.pdbx_strand_id
1 'polypeptide(L)'
;MPISYVYKTMIREEIKKLKKPVTLKIFTSSKNLQESVKMLEVLDIYQKASNGLLKIEEYRFETNSELAKKYEIQQTPVILMTNAKDKVIIRYLAVPTASKIQPFVQALTVLTGTPNYYENIIRENLNKINPTVIKVLITDYCAYCSTIISISSQFALATEGKVRTIIIDIMAFPDISEKYDVNTVPTIIVNEDKKLIGDITAEELLYELINKTL
;
A
#
# COMPACT_ATOMS: atom_id res chain seq x y z
N MET A 1 -13.01 -3.92 -18.39
CA MET A 1 -14.14 -4.60 -17.73
C MET A 1 -14.65 -3.70 -16.62
N PRO A 2 -15.96 -3.46 -16.49
CA PRO A 2 -16.50 -2.60 -15.44
C PRO A 2 -16.18 -3.16 -14.04
N ILE A 3 -15.91 -2.28 -13.08
CA ILE A 3 -15.70 -2.67 -11.67
C ILE A 3 -16.94 -3.42 -11.18
N SER A 4 -16.73 -4.61 -10.62
CA SER A 4 -17.80 -5.47 -10.09
C SER A 4 -18.70 -4.73 -9.10
N TYR A 5 -20.02 -4.92 -9.23
CA TYR A 5 -21.01 -4.35 -8.30
C TYR A 5 -20.71 -4.70 -6.84
N VAL A 6 -20.25 -5.94 -6.60
CA VAL A 6 -19.86 -6.43 -5.27
C VAL A 6 -18.75 -5.55 -4.68
N TYR A 7 -17.71 -5.24 -5.45
CA TYR A 7 -16.61 -4.40 -4.97
C TYR A 7 -17.05 -2.96 -4.72
N LYS A 8 -17.94 -2.40 -5.55
CA LYS A 8 -18.49 -1.06 -5.30
C LYS A 8 -19.21 -1.00 -3.95
N THR A 9 -20.00 -2.02 -3.63
CA THR A 9 -20.70 -2.11 -2.34
C THR A 9 -19.74 -2.27 -1.18
N MET A 10 -18.75 -3.17 -1.29
CA MET A 10 -17.73 -3.35 -0.25
C MET A 10 -16.95 -2.07 0.02
N ILE A 11 -16.54 -1.34 -1.03
CA ILE A 11 -15.86 -0.06 -0.91
C ILE A 11 -16.72 0.94 -0.13
N ARG A 12 -18.00 1.08 -0.52
CA ARG A 12 -18.95 2.02 0.13
C ARG A 12 -19.19 1.70 1.59
N GLU A 13 -19.23 0.43 1.97
CA GLU A 13 -19.41 0.03 3.37
C GLU A 13 -18.13 0.24 4.17
N GLU A 14 -16.99 -0.19 3.64
CA GLU A 14 -15.72 -0.16 4.37
C GLU A 14 -15.25 1.29 4.62
N ILE A 15 -15.35 2.17 3.62
CA ILE A 15 -14.88 3.56 3.74
C ILE A 15 -15.62 4.38 4.81
N LYS A 16 -16.81 3.95 5.26
CA LYS A 16 -17.53 4.58 6.39
C LYS A 16 -16.73 4.58 7.69
N LYS A 17 -15.71 3.71 7.80
CA LYS A 17 -14.78 3.67 8.94
C LYS A 17 -13.84 4.87 8.97
N LEU A 18 -13.62 5.56 7.84
CA LEU A 18 -12.87 6.82 7.80
C LEU A 18 -13.68 7.92 8.47
N LYS A 19 -13.11 8.54 9.52
CA LYS A 19 -13.77 9.58 10.33
C LYS A 19 -13.10 10.95 10.25
N LYS A 20 -11.94 11.03 9.62
CA LYS A 20 -11.12 12.24 9.53
C LYS A 20 -10.61 12.44 8.10
N PRO A 21 -10.38 13.69 7.68
CA PRO A 21 -9.91 13.97 6.33
C PRO A 21 -8.52 13.36 6.04
N VAL A 22 -8.34 12.82 4.84
CA VAL A 22 -7.07 12.31 4.33
C VAL A 22 -6.95 12.62 2.84
N THR A 23 -5.73 12.95 2.40
CA THR A 23 -5.43 13.16 0.99
C THR A 23 -4.46 12.09 0.51
N LEU A 24 -4.80 11.45 -0.62
CA LEU A 24 -3.91 10.55 -1.33
C LEU A 24 -3.36 11.25 -2.56
N LYS A 25 -2.11 10.94 -2.89
CA LYS A 25 -1.49 11.36 -4.15
C LYS A 25 -1.47 10.15 -5.08
N ILE A 26 -1.83 10.31 -6.34
CA ILE A 26 -1.70 9.27 -7.36
C ILE A 26 -0.88 9.79 -8.53
N PHE A 27 0.11 9.02 -8.96
CA PHE A 27 0.82 9.27 -10.20
C PHE A 27 0.29 8.33 -11.28
N THR A 28 -0.13 8.89 -12.41
CA THR A 28 -0.64 8.15 -13.58
C THR A 28 0.25 8.40 -14.80
N SER A 29 0.18 7.54 -15.81
CA SER A 29 0.91 7.73 -17.07
C SER A 29 0.05 7.34 -18.27
N SER A 30 0.32 7.98 -19.40
CA SER A 30 -0.21 7.61 -20.71
C SER A 30 0.31 6.26 -21.21
N LYS A 31 1.48 5.80 -20.73
CA LYS A 31 2.08 4.51 -21.12
C LYS A 31 1.32 3.29 -20.59
N ASN A 32 0.63 3.43 -19.46
CA ASN A 32 -0.22 2.42 -18.83
C ASN A 32 -1.62 2.99 -18.57
N LEU A 33 -2.21 3.50 -19.65
CA LEU A 33 -3.48 4.22 -19.61
C LEU A 33 -4.60 3.36 -19.03
N GLN A 34 -4.68 2.08 -19.39
CA GLN A 34 -5.76 1.20 -18.92
C GLN A 34 -5.71 1.00 -17.40
N GLU A 35 -4.52 0.70 -16.86
CA GLU A 35 -4.28 0.54 -15.43
C GLU A 35 -4.53 1.85 -14.68
N SER A 36 -4.05 2.97 -15.24
CA SER A 36 -4.25 4.31 -14.67
C SER A 36 -5.74 4.66 -14.58
N VAL A 37 -6.50 4.45 -15.67
CA VAL A 37 -7.96 4.68 -15.68
C VAL A 37 -8.66 3.78 -14.68
N LYS A 38 -8.35 2.47 -14.66
CA LYS A 38 -8.94 1.52 -13.70
C LYS A 38 -8.69 1.95 -12.24
N MET A 39 -7.48 2.41 -11.92
CA MET A 39 -7.14 2.86 -10.57
C MET A 39 -7.90 4.14 -10.19
N LEU A 40 -7.99 5.11 -11.11
CA LEU A 40 -8.76 6.35 -10.89
C LEU A 40 -10.26 6.09 -10.72
N GLU A 41 -10.85 5.21 -11.53
CA GLU A 41 -12.28 4.83 -11.40
C GLU A 41 -12.59 4.22 -10.03
N VAL A 42 -11.70 3.38 -9.51
CA VAL A 42 -11.85 2.81 -8.16
C VAL A 42 -11.73 3.89 -7.09
N LEU A 43 -10.72 4.77 -7.20
CA LEU A 43 -10.52 5.86 -6.24
C LEU A 43 -11.66 6.88 -6.25
N ASP A 44 -12.30 7.13 -7.39
CA ASP A 44 -13.49 7.97 -7.49
C ASP A 44 -14.66 7.39 -6.67
N ILE A 45 -14.84 6.06 -6.68
CA ILE A 45 -15.86 5.40 -5.83
C ILE A 45 -15.54 5.64 -4.35
N TYR A 46 -14.29 5.45 -3.93
CA TYR A 46 -13.86 5.72 -2.56
C TYR A 46 -14.11 7.19 -2.17
N GLN A 47 -13.69 8.13 -3.03
CA GLN A 47 -13.84 9.57 -2.81
C GLN A 47 -15.32 9.96 -2.66
N LYS A 48 -16.18 9.53 -3.59
CA LYS A 48 -17.63 9.80 -3.52
C LYS A 48 -18.29 9.20 -2.29
N ALA A 49 -17.90 7.99 -1.90
CA ALA A 49 -18.47 7.30 -0.75
C ALA A 49 -17.92 7.80 0.61
N SER A 50 -16.80 8.53 0.61
CA SER A 50 -16.18 9.08 1.83
C SER A 50 -16.88 10.31 2.41
N ASN A 51 -17.90 10.86 1.74
CA ASN A 51 -18.58 12.10 2.12
C ASN A 51 -17.61 13.28 2.31
N GLY A 52 -16.62 13.41 1.42
CA GLY A 52 -15.63 14.50 1.44
C GLY A 52 -14.43 14.29 2.37
N LEU A 53 -14.34 13.15 3.05
CA LEU A 53 -13.20 12.82 3.93
C LEU A 53 -11.97 12.32 3.16
N LEU A 54 -12.14 11.72 1.99
CA LEU A 54 -11.04 11.30 1.14
C LEU A 54 -10.92 12.27 -0.04
N LYS A 55 -9.73 12.85 -0.22
CA LYS A 55 -9.36 13.63 -1.40
C LYS A 55 -8.28 12.90 -2.20
N ILE A 56 -8.41 12.88 -3.52
CA ILE A 56 -7.43 12.34 -4.44
C ILE A 56 -6.76 13.47 -5.23
N GLU A 57 -5.43 13.53 -5.19
CA GLU A 57 -4.62 14.44 -5.99
C GLU A 57 -3.91 13.63 -7.08
N GLU A 58 -4.36 13.79 -8.32
CA GLU A 58 -3.75 13.15 -9.49
C GLU A 58 -2.62 13.99 -10.07
N TYR A 59 -1.50 13.34 -10.35
CA TYR A 59 -0.35 13.89 -11.04
C TYR A 59 -0.02 13.03 -12.25
N ARG A 60 0.22 13.66 -13.39
CA ARG A 60 0.67 12.95 -14.61
C ARG A 60 2.19 12.84 -14.56
N PHE A 61 2.72 11.63 -14.66
CA PHE A 61 4.16 11.37 -14.56
C PHE A 61 4.97 12.17 -15.58
N GLU A 62 4.44 12.31 -16.80
CA GLU A 62 5.10 12.99 -17.91
C GLU A 62 5.19 14.51 -17.71
N THR A 63 4.17 15.13 -17.09
CA THR A 63 4.08 16.58 -16.94
C THR A 63 4.43 17.08 -15.54
N ASN A 64 4.61 16.19 -14.56
CA ASN A 64 4.92 16.54 -13.17
C ASN A 64 6.27 15.94 -12.73
N SER A 65 7.30 16.14 -13.56
CA SER A 65 8.62 15.51 -13.41
C SER A 65 9.33 15.88 -12.10
N GLU A 66 9.19 17.11 -11.60
CA GLU A 66 9.77 17.52 -10.31
C GLU A 66 9.14 16.80 -9.12
N LEU A 67 7.80 16.68 -9.12
CA LEU A 67 7.08 15.93 -8.09
C LEU A 67 7.37 14.43 -8.20
N ALA A 68 7.45 13.89 -9.41
CA ALA A 68 7.82 12.50 -9.63
C ALA A 68 9.24 12.20 -9.11
N LYS A 69 10.20 13.12 -9.30
CA LYS A 69 11.53 13.02 -8.70
C LYS A 69 11.49 13.13 -7.18
N LYS A 70 10.79 14.12 -6.63
CA LYS A 70 10.62 14.32 -5.17
C LYS A 70 10.12 13.06 -4.47
N TYR A 71 9.12 12.41 -5.06
CA TYR A 71 8.54 11.19 -4.50
C TYR A 71 9.19 9.91 -5.04
N GLU A 72 10.31 9.98 -5.75
CA GLU A 72 11.03 8.81 -6.28
C GLU A 72 10.10 7.84 -7.03
N ILE A 73 9.27 8.36 -7.94
CA ILE A 73 8.31 7.57 -8.71
C ILE A 73 9.07 6.83 -9.82
N GLN A 74 8.98 5.50 -9.79
CA GLN A 74 9.64 4.61 -10.76
C GLN A 74 8.62 3.85 -11.61
N GLN A 75 7.45 3.56 -11.05
CA GLN A 75 6.36 2.84 -11.70
C GLN A 75 5.06 3.63 -11.55
N THR A 76 4.17 3.50 -12.52
CA THR A 76 2.80 4.03 -12.51
C THR A 76 1.82 2.94 -12.92
N PRO A 77 0.51 3.08 -12.68
CA PRO A 77 -0.04 4.01 -11.70
C PRO A 77 0.39 3.64 -10.28
N VAL A 78 0.59 4.65 -9.43
CA VAL A 78 0.97 4.42 -8.02
C VAL A 78 0.24 5.39 -7.11
N ILE A 79 -0.37 4.86 -6.06
CA ILE A 79 -0.99 5.65 -4.98
C ILE A 79 0.03 5.79 -3.85
N LEU A 80 0.16 7.00 -3.31
CA LEU A 80 1.00 7.32 -2.18
C LEU A 80 0.14 7.68 -0.97
N MET A 81 0.43 7.03 0.15
CA MET A 81 -0.04 7.45 1.47
C MET A 81 1.10 8.17 2.19
N THR A 82 0.92 9.47 2.45
CA THR A 82 1.91 10.33 3.10
C THR A 82 1.48 10.70 4.51
N ASN A 83 2.43 10.80 5.44
CA ASN A 83 2.15 11.37 6.76
C ASN A 83 2.00 12.91 6.70
N ALA A 84 1.75 13.54 7.85
CA ALA A 84 1.60 14.99 7.96
C ALA A 84 2.84 15.81 7.53
N LYS A 85 4.02 15.18 7.49
CA LYS A 85 5.29 15.78 7.02
C LYS A 85 5.56 15.50 5.54
N ASP A 86 4.55 15.03 4.80
CA ASP A 86 4.62 14.68 3.38
C ASP A 86 5.61 13.54 3.05
N LYS A 87 6.00 12.75 4.07
CA LYS A 87 6.84 11.55 3.90
C LYS A 87 5.96 10.39 3.44
N VAL A 88 6.37 9.71 2.36
CA VAL A 88 5.68 8.51 1.85
C VAL A 88 5.88 7.34 2.80
N ILE A 89 4.77 6.79 3.30
CA ILE A 89 4.75 5.63 4.22
C ILE A 89 4.41 4.35 3.45
N ILE A 90 3.39 4.43 2.59
CA ILE A 90 2.89 3.29 1.83
C ILE A 90 2.76 3.68 0.35
N ARG A 91 3.16 2.76 -0.53
CA ARG A 91 2.88 2.82 -1.97
C ARG A 91 1.98 1.66 -2.38
N TYR A 92 0.96 1.96 -3.17
CA TYR A 92 0.12 0.96 -3.82
C TYR A 92 0.36 0.98 -5.32
N LEU A 93 1.04 -0.06 -5.79
CA LEU A 93 1.15 -0.50 -7.18
C LEU A 93 0.13 -1.62 -7.42
N ALA A 94 -1.09 -1.39 -6.92
CA ALA A 94 -2.20 -2.34 -6.98
C ALA A 94 -3.50 -1.56 -6.84
N VAL A 95 -4.52 -1.95 -7.60
CA VAL A 95 -5.86 -1.34 -7.49
C VAL A 95 -6.51 -1.81 -6.18
N PRO A 96 -6.97 -0.94 -5.26
CA PRO A 96 -7.49 -1.34 -3.96
C PRO A 96 -8.93 -1.91 -4.05
N THR A 97 -9.06 -3.06 -4.71
CA THR A 97 -10.31 -3.84 -4.85
C THR A 97 -10.18 -5.22 -4.21
N ALA A 98 -11.28 -5.99 -4.16
CA ALA A 98 -11.30 -7.34 -3.62
C ALA A 98 -10.68 -7.43 -2.21
N SER A 99 -9.73 -8.34 -1.98
CA SER A 99 -9.05 -8.55 -0.69
C SER A 99 -8.23 -7.35 -0.21
N LYS A 100 -8.00 -6.34 -1.06
CA LYS A 100 -7.26 -5.12 -0.70
C LYS A 100 -8.13 -4.03 -0.09
N ILE A 101 -9.46 -4.12 -0.18
CA ILE A 101 -10.39 -3.06 0.24
C ILE A 101 -10.23 -2.74 1.73
N GLN A 102 -10.34 -3.77 2.57
CA GLN A 102 -10.25 -3.62 4.02
C GLN A 102 -8.89 -3.08 4.49
N PRO A 103 -7.73 -3.68 4.12
CA PRO A 103 -6.45 -3.18 4.59
C PRO A 103 -6.12 -1.78 4.02
N PHE A 104 -6.58 -1.44 2.81
CA PHE A 104 -6.45 -0.09 2.26
C PHE A 104 -7.17 0.94 3.15
N VAL A 105 -8.44 0.70 3.50
CA VAL A 105 -9.20 1.62 4.36
C VAL A 105 -8.63 1.65 5.78
N GLN A 106 -8.20 0.52 6.32
CA GLN A 106 -7.53 0.47 7.62
C GLN A 106 -6.27 1.34 7.66
N ALA A 107 -5.46 1.32 6.59
CA ALA A 107 -4.30 2.19 6.50
C ALA A 107 -4.70 3.67 6.51
N LEU A 108 -5.80 4.06 5.84
CA LEU A 108 -6.31 5.44 5.86
C LEU A 108 -6.80 5.86 7.25
N THR A 109 -7.53 4.99 7.96
CA THR A 109 -8.04 5.31 9.30
C THR A 109 -6.89 5.48 10.29
N VAL A 110 -5.90 4.58 10.27
CA VAL A 110 -4.70 4.68 11.10
C VAL A 110 -3.89 5.93 10.74
N LEU A 111 -3.72 6.24 9.46
CA LEU A 111 -3.01 7.43 9.00
C LEU A 111 -3.64 8.74 9.52
N THR A 112 -4.96 8.74 9.76
CA THR A 112 -5.69 9.88 10.33
C THR A 112 -5.82 9.85 11.86
N GLY A 113 -5.20 8.86 12.52
CA GLY A 113 -5.09 8.77 13.97
C GLY A 113 -6.06 7.81 14.64
N THR A 114 -6.63 6.83 13.93
CA THR A 114 -7.15 5.62 14.59
C THR A 114 -5.99 4.86 15.22
N PRO A 115 -6.15 4.28 16.43
CA PRO A 115 -5.09 3.51 17.08
C PRO A 115 -4.55 2.40 16.18
N ASN A 116 -3.23 2.27 16.13
CA ASN A 116 -2.55 1.21 15.41
C ASN A 116 -2.32 0.03 16.36
N TYR A 117 -2.73 -1.17 15.96
CA TYR A 117 -2.68 -2.36 16.80
C TYR A 117 -1.24 -2.72 17.23
N TYR A 118 -0.25 -2.47 16.36
CA TYR A 118 1.15 -2.81 16.60
C TYR A 118 1.99 -1.65 17.16
N GLU A 119 1.37 -0.53 17.52
CA GLU A 119 2.11 0.68 17.90
C GLU A 119 3.06 0.45 19.08
N ASN A 120 2.57 -0.17 20.16
CA ASN A 120 3.36 -0.37 21.37
C ASN A 120 4.57 -1.28 21.09
N ILE A 121 4.34 -2.46 20.49
CA ILE A 121 5.42 -3.42 20.21
C ILE A 121 6.46 -2.88 19.23
N ILE A 122 6.03 -2.09 18.24
CA ILE A 122 6.93 -1.42 17.30
C ILE A 122 7.76 -0.34 18.02
N ARG A 123 7.14 0.47 18.88
CA ARG A 123 7.83 1.52 19.64
C ARG A 123 8.89 0.94 20.56
N GLU A 124 8.61 -0.18 21.24
CA GLU A 124 9.55 -0.89 22.11
C GLU A 124 10.79 -1.42 21.38
N ASN A 125 10.67 -1.73 20.08
CA ASN A 125 11.74 -2.30 19.27
C ASN A 125 12.29 -1.32 18.21
N LEU A 126 11.84 -0.07 18.20
CA LEU A 126 12.12 0.89 17.12
C LEU A 126 13.62 1.18 16.94
N ASN A 127 14.39 1.13 18.03
CA ASN A 127 15.85 1.29 18.01
C ASN A 127 16.58 0.13 17.33
N LYS A 128 16.00 -1.08 17.33
CA LYS A 128 16.56 -2.27 16.69
C LYS A 128 16.18 -2.39 15.21
N ILE A 129 15.05 -1.79 14.82
CA ILE A 129 14.56 -1.83 13.43
C ILE A 129 15.39 -0.84 12.59
N ASN A 130 16.09 -1.33 11.57
CA ASN A 130 16.79 -0.48 10.60
C ASN A 130 15.82 0.11 9.54
N PRO A 131 16.14 1.26 8.93
CA PRO A 131 15.38 1.77 7.78
C PRO A 131 15.21 0.69 6.72
N THR A 132 13.95 0.39 6.36
CA THR A 132 13.63 -0.79 5.56
C THR A 132 12.48 -0.54 4.58
N VAL A 133 12.52 -1.20 3.44
CA VAL A 133 11.41 -1.28 2.48
C VAL A 133 10.90 -2.71 2.42
N ILE A 134 9.63 -2.89 2.74
CA ILE A 134 8.88 -4.13 2.58
C ILE A 134 8.12 -4.04 1.26
N LYS A 135 8.30 -5.02 0.37
CA LYS A 135 7.44 -5.22 -0.80
C LYS A 135 6.52 -6.39 -0.54
N VAL A 136 5.23 -6.20 -0.76
CA VAL A 136 4.21 -7.24 -0.62
C VAL A 136 3.65 -7.52 -2.00
N LEU A 137 4.07 -8.63 -2.59
CA LEU A 137 3.67 -9.08 -3.91
C LEU A 137 2.46 -9.99 -3.80
N ILE A 138 1.40 -9.63 -4.53
CA ILE A 138 0.05 -10.19 -4.39
C ILE A 138 -0.61 -10.38 -5.75
N THR A 139 -1.76 -11.05 -5.75
CA THR A 139 -2.72 -11.07 -6.87
C THR A 139 -4.15 -10.78 -6.35
N ASP A 140 -5.11 -10.56 -7.26
CA ASP A 140 -6.52 -10.34 -6.90
C ASP A 140 -7.20 -11.54 -6.21
N TYR A 141 -6.75 -12.78 -6.47
CA TYR A 141 -7.40 -14.01 -5.99
C TYR A 141 -6.74 -14.65 -4.76
N CYS A 142 -5.87 -13.90 -4.09
CA CYS A 142 -5.11 -14.39 -2.95
C CYS A 142 -5.88 -14.19 -1.63
N ALA A 143 -6.25 -15.29 -0.97
CA ALA A 143 -6.99 -15.28 0.30
C ALA A 143 -6.20 -14.64 1.46
N TYR A 144 -4.90 -14.94 1.57
CA TYR A 144 -4.04 -14.50 2.67
C TYR A 144 -3.44 -13.10 2.50
N CYS A 145 -3.54 -12.52 1.29
CA CYS A 145 -2.90 -11.25 0.99
C CYS A 145 -3.46 -10.08 1.80
N SER A 146 -4.74 -10.13 2.19
CA SER A 146 -5.36 -9.08 3.04
C SER A 146 -4.60 -8.91 4.36
N THR A 147 -4.28 -10.03 5.03
CA THR A 147 -3.58 -10.05 6.31
C THR A 147 -2.18 -9.45 6.20
N ILE A 148 -1.40 -9.88 5.21
CA ILE A 148 -0.03 -9.39 5.02
C ILE A 148 -0.01 -7.89 4.66
N ILE A 149 -0.95 -7.43 3.82
CA ILE A 149 -1.07 -6.00 3.52
C ILE A 149 -1.39 -5.22 4.80
N SER A 150 -2.30 -5.71 5.63
CA SER A 150 -2.65 -5.08 6.91
C SER A 150 -1.44 -4.97 7.84
N ILE A 151 -0.74 -6.08 8.10
CA ILE A 151 0.42 -6.13 9.00
C ILE A 151 1.51 -5.17 8.53
N SER A 152 1.95 -5.32 7.27
CA SER A 152 3.03 -4.51 6.70
C SER A 152 2.67 -3.01 6.64
N SER A 153 1.42 -2.67 6.35
CA SER A 153 0.95 -1.27 6.36
C SER A 153 0.96 -0.68 7.76
N GLN A 154 0.47 -1.43 8.75
CA GLN A 154 0.47 -0.98 10.13
C GLN A 154 1.89 -0.83 10.68
N PHE A 155 2.84 -1.70 10.32
CA PHE A 155 4.24 -1.55 10.71
C PHE A 155 4.86 -0.27 10.09
N ALA A 156 4.59 0.00 8.82
CA ALA A 156 5.06 1.23 8.18
C ALA A 156 4.51 2.49 8.85
N LEU A 157 3.22 2.47 9.22
CA LEU A 157 2.56 3.56 9.93
C LEU A 157 3.10 3.73 11.36
N ALA A 158 3.24 2.65 12.13
CA ALA A 158 3.73 2.67 13.51
C ALA A 158 5.19 3.14 13.62
N THR A 159 6.00 2.87 12.59
CA THR A 159 7.40 3.33 12.52
C THR A 159 7.56 4.73 11.90
N GLU A 160 6.46 5.42 11.62
CA GLU A 160 6.45 6.72 10.92
C GLU A 160 7.31 6.71 9.63
N GLY A 161 7.26 5.59 8.91
CA GLY A 161 7.98 5.41 7.65
C GLY A 161 9.46 5.11 7.81
N LYS A 162 9.95 4.71 9.00
CA LYS A 162 11.28 4.06 9.11
C LYS A 162 11.25 2.74 8.34
N VAL A 163 10.14 2.00 8.48
CA VAL A 163 9.74 0.96 7.55
C VAL A 163 8.77 1.56 6.53
N ARG A 164 9.00 1.34 5.24
CA ARG A 164 8.07 1.69 4.17
C ARG A 164 7.49 0.43 3.56
N THR A 165 6.24 0.49 3.14
CA THR A 165 5.56 -0.66 2.51
C THR A 165 5.18 -0.34 1.07
N ILE A 166 5.43 -1.27 0.16
CA ILE A 166 5.03 -1.21 -1.25
C ILE A 166 4.18 -2.43 -1.53
N ILE A 167 2.92 -2.24 -1.90
CA ILE A 167 1.99 -3.32 -2.24
C ILE A 167 1.86 -3.41 -3.75
N ILE A 168 2.11 -4.59 -4.32
CA ILE A 168 2.35 -4.77 -5.74
C ILE A 168 1.48 -5.90 -6.27
N ASP A 169 0.61 -5.59 -7.22
CA ASP A 169 -0.08 -6.61 -8.01
C ASP A 169 0.84 -7.10 -9.13
N ILE A 170 1.34 -8.33 -9.00
CA ILE A 170 2.33 -8.87 -9.95
C ILE A 170 1.74 -9.08 -11.36
N MET A 171 0.41 -9.14 -11.48
CA MET A 171 -0.24 -9.22 -12.79
C MET A 171 -0.19 -7.89 -13.54
N ALA A 172 -0.14 -6.76 -12.81
CA ALA A 172 -0.02 -5.43 -13.39
C ALA A 172 1.45 -4.99 -13.55
N PHE A 173 2.36 -5.59 -12.79
CA PHE A 173 3.80 -5.30 -12.80
C PHE A 173 4.62 -6.58 -12.96
N PRO A 174 4.55 -7.24 -14.14
CA PRO A 174 5.19 -8.54 -14.37
C PRO A 174 6.73 -8.47 -14.32
N ASP A 175 7.31 -7.33 -14.66
CA ASP A 175 8.74 -7.04 -14.55
C ASP A 175 9.25 -7.18 -13.10
N ILE A 176 8.44 -6.75 -12.12
CA ILE A 176 8.75 -6.91 -10.70
C ILE A 176 8.65 -8.39 -10.29
N SER A 177 7.66 -9.10 -10.80
CA SER A 177 7.49 -10.54 -10.55
C SER A 177 8.70 -11.33 -11.03
N GLU A 178 9.17 -11.05 -12.24
CA GLU A 178 10.34 -11.67 -12.85
C GLU A 178 11.61 -11.34 -12.06
N LYS A 179 11.81 -10.06 -11.70
CA LYS A 179 12.99 -9.62 -10.92
C LYS A 179 13.19 -10.41 -9.61
N TYR A 180 12.11 -10.75 -8.91
CA TYR A 180 12.19 -11.48 -7.62
C TYR A 180 11.81 -12.96 -7.71
N ASP A 181 11.69 -13.50 -8.93
CA ASP A 181 11.31 -14.89 -9.20
C ASP A 181 10.05 -15.33 -8.42
N VAL A 182 8.99 -14.52 -8.52
CA VAL A 182 7.77 -14.74 -7.72
C VAL A 182 6.85 -15.75 -8.40
N ASN A 183 6.87 -16.98 -7.87
CA ASN A 183 6.03 -18.09 -8.31
C ASN A 183 4.83 -18.35 -7.36
N THR A 184 4.76 -17.67 -6.22
CA THR A 184 3.71 -17.87 -5.21
C THR A 184 3.39 -16.54 -4.52
N VAL A 185 2.13 -16.33 -4.16
CA VAL A 185 1.68 -15.14 -3.43
C VAL A 185 0.89 -15.53 -2.16
N PRO A 186 0.94 -14.73 -1.08
CA PRO A 186 1.75 -13.52 -0.94
C PRO A 186 3.25 -13.84 -0.84
N THR A 187 4.07 -13.00 -1.49
CA THR A 187 5.53 -12.99 -1.31
C THR A 187 5.93 -11.65 -0.72
N ILE A 188 6.75 -11.67 0.33
CA ILE A 188 7.27 -10.49 1.01
C ILE A 188 8.76 -10.38 0.72
N ILE A 189 9.20 -9.23 0.21
CA ILE A 189 10.61 -8.91 0.01
C ILE A 189 11.04 -7.81 0.99
N VAL A 190 12.12 -8.03 1.74
CA VAL A 190 12.65 -7.07 2.72
C VAL A 190 14.03 -6.55 2.27
N ASN A 191 14.13 -5.25 1.95
CA ASN A 191 15.30 -4.57 1.36
C ASN A 191 15.96 -5.36 0.21
N GLU A 192 15.20 -5.88 -0.74
CA GLU A 192 15.68 -6.64 -1.91
C GLU A 192 16.20 -8.07 -1.64
N ASP A 193 16.68 -8.38 -0.45
CA ASP A 193 17.43 -9.65 -0.24
C ASP A 193 16.60 -10.80 0.32
N LYS A 194 15.73 -10.50 1.30
CA LYS A 194 15.03 -11.55 2.06
C LYS A 194 13.64 -11.77 1.49
N LYS A 195 13.34 -13.02 1.13
CA LYS A 195 12.04 -13.48 0.61
C LYS A 195 11.32 -14.33 1.66
N LEU A 196 10.13 -13.91 2.05
CA LEU A 196 9.20 -14.67 2.90
C LEU A 196 7.97 -15.02 2.05
N ILE A 197 7.46 -16.25 2.16
CA ILE A 197 6.37 -16.74 1.32
C ILE A 197 5.27 -17.31 2.23
N GLY A 198 4.02 -16.99 1.93
CA GLY A 198 2.85 -17.59 2.59
C GLY A 198 2.31 -16.76 3.75
N ASP A 199 1.66 -17.45 4.70
CA ASP A 199 0.94 -16.84 5.82
C ASP A 199 1.90 -16.45 6.95
N ILE A 200 2.60 -15.33 6.74
CA ILE A 200 3.56 -14.76 7.69
C ILE A 200 2.83 -13.99 8.79
N THR A 201 3.13 -14.33 10.04
CA THR A 201 2.61 -13.63 11.22
C THR A 201 3.27 -12.28 11.45
N ALA A 202 2.68 -11.44 12.30
CA ALA A 202 3.26 -10.14 12.64
C ALA A 202 4.56 -10.30 13.43
N GLU A 203 4.62 -11.31 14.30
CA GLU A 203 5.76 -11.67 15.12
C GLU A 203 6.94 -12.10 14.26
N GLU A 204 6.72 -12.95 13.26
CA GLU A 204 7.76 -13.36 12.30
C GLU A 204 8.26 -12.17 11.48
N LEU A 205 7.35 -11.33 10.97
CA LEU A 205 7.77 -10.14 10.23
C LEU A 205 8.59 -9.19 11.11
N LEU A 206 8.19 -8.99 12.37
CA LEU A 206 8.92 -8.16 13.32
C LEU A 206 10.29 -8.75 13.64
N TYR A 207 10.37 -10.07 13.85
CA TYR A 207 11.62 -10.78 14.07
C TYR A 207 12.60 -10.55 12.91
N GLU A 208 12.11 -10.65 11.67
CA GLU A 208 12.93 -10.41 10.47
C GLU A 208 13.40 -8.95 10.36
N LEU A 209 12.58 -7.98 10.80
CA LEU A 209 12.95 -6.57 10.83
C LEU A 209 14.00 -6.22 11.90
N ILE A 210 13.99 -6.95 13.02
CA ILE A 210 14.93 -6.75 14.15
C ILE A 210 16.25 -7.45 13.89
N ASN A 211 16.22 -8.68 13.39
CA ASN A 211 17.40 -9.56 13.32
C ASN A 211 18.11 -9.52 11.97
N LYS A 212 17.76 -8.58 11.09
CA LYS A 212 18.50 -8.41 9.85
C LYS A 212 19.95 -8.02 10.17
N THR A 213 20.86 -8.96 9.91
CA THR A 213 22.30 -8.70 9.84
C THR A 213 22.54 -7.80 8.62
N LEU A 214 23.26 -6.69 8.82
CA LEU A 214 23.69 -5.79 7.75
C LEU A 214 24.51 -6.52 6.69
#